data_AF-A0A533RTY3-F1
#
_entry.id   AF-A0A533RTY3-F1
#
_cell.length_a   1.000
_cell.length_b   1.000
_cell.length_c   1.000
_cell.angle_alpha   90.00
_cell.angle_beta   90.00
_cell.angle_gamma   90.00
#
_symmetry.space_group_name_H-M   'P 1'
#
loop_
_entity.id
_entity.type
_entity.pdbx_description
1 polymer ?
#
loop_
_entity_poly.entity_id
_entity_poly.type
_entity_poly.pdbx_seq_one_letter_code
_entity_poly.pdbx_strand_id
1 'polypeptide(L)'
;MSNLPLEHVVPFTPEAPRSAAKRSRLSLICIGLGATFLLVSCATVPGSRPLAGSVATAPPAGVGPESAPTPPSVLSAPDRQQYPLLRPAAWRELPGWSGDDLRQAWPAWLQSCRALREKPGWQRACQAAAAVDGRDPLAIRAYFENHFLPWQATNSDGSDAGTVTGYFEPIIRGDRVRTERARYPIYAQ
;
A
#
# COMPACT_ATOMS: atom_id res chain seq x y z
N MET A 1 -18.32 -0.85 -50.20
CA MET A 1 -19.08 -0.41 -49.01
C MET A 1 -19.84 -1.61 -48.50
N SER A 2 -19.23 -2.38 -47.60
CA SER A 2 -19.82 -3.62 -47.07
C SER A 2 -20.08 -3.41 -45.59
N ASN A 3 -21.36 -3.39 -45.22
CA ASN A 3 -21.82 -3.31 -43.84
C ASN A 3 -21.56 -4.65 -43.13
N LEU A 4 -20.81 -4.61 -42.03
CA LEU A 4 -20.73 -5.70 -41.06
C LEU A 4 -21.90 -5.60 -40.07
N PRO A 5 -22.50 -6.72 -39.65
CA PRO A 5 -23.62 -6.70 -38.72
C PRO A 5 -23.14 -6.40 -37.30
N LEU A 6 -23.93 -5.60 -36.59
CA LEU A 6 -23.78 -5.29 -35.17
C LEU A 6 -23.91 -6.58 -34.35
N GLU A 7 -22.81 -7.05 -33.76
CA GLU A 7 -22.86 -8.12 -32.76
C GLU A 7 -23.56 -7.62 -31.50
N HIS A 8 -24.56 -8.39 -31.06
CA HIS A 8 -25.30 -8.18 -29.82
C HIS A 8 -24.34 -8.30 -28.62
N VAL A 9 -24.03 -7.16 -28.00
CA VAL A 9 -23.40 -7.11 -26.68
C VAL A 9 -24.41 -7.62 -25.65
N VAL A 10 -24.15 -8.81 -25.09
CA VAL A 10 -24.95 -9.36 -23.99
C VAL A 10 -24.56 -8.63 -22.70
N PRO A 11 -25.50 -7.95 -22.02
CA PRO A 11 -25.18 -7.20 -20.80
C PRO A 11 -24.78 -8.13 -19.67
N PHE A 12 -23.72 -7.76 -18.95
CA PHE A 12 -23.25 -8.41 -17.74
C PHE A 12 -24.26 -8.18 -16.60
N THR A 13 -25.02 -9.20 -16.23
CA THR A 13 -25.84 -9.18 -15.01
C THR A 13 -25.00 -9.66 -13.82
N PRO A 14 -24.75 -8.84 -12.80
CA PRO A 14 -24.04 -9.29 -11.61
C PRO A 14 -24.90 -10.31 -10.84
N GLU A 15 -24.37 -11.51 -10.63
CA GLU A 15 -25.02 -12.55 -9.83
C GLU A 15 -24.86 -12.23 -8.33
N ALA A 16 -25.95 -12.31 -7.58
CA ALA A 16 -25.97 -11.95 -6.15
C ALA A 16 -25.04 -12.86 -5.32
N PRO A 17 -24.34 -12.32 -4.31
CA PRO A 17 -23.47 -13.12 -3.46
C PRO A 17 -24.29 -14.13 -2.65
N ARG A 18 -23.96 -15.42 -2.77
CA ARG A 18 -24.51 -16.47 -1.91
C ARG A 18 -24.04 -16.23 -0.48
N SER A 19 -24.99 -16.00 0.42
CA SER A 19 -24.73 -15.84 1.86
C SER A 19 -24.03 -17.08 2.42
N ALA A 20 -22.80 -16.92 2.88
CA ALA A 20 -22.08 -17.95 3.61
C ALA A 20 -22.65 -18.04 5.03
N ALA A 21 -23.37 -19.12 5.32
CA ALA A 21 -23.86 -19.41 6.66
C ALA A 21 -22.68 -19.54 7.65
N LYS A 22 -22.58 -18.57 8.57
CA LYS A 22 -21.54 -18.47 9.60
C LYS A 22 -21.80 -19.54 10.67
N ARG A 23 -21.02 -20.62 10.69
CA ARG A 23 -21.07 -21.62 11.77
C ARG A 23 -20.44 -21.01 13.03
N SER A 24 -21.30 -20.60 13.97
CA SER A 24 -20.93 -20.13 15.30
C SER A 24 -20.28 -21.28 16.08
N ARG A 25 -19.01 -21.11 16.48
CA ARG A 25 -18.34 -22.00 17.44
C ARG A 25 -18.47 -21.36 18.81
N LEU A 26 -19.37 -21.92 19.62
CA LEU A 26 -19.55 -21.56 21.02
C LEU A 26 -18.40 -22.19 21.82
N SER A 27 -17.39 -21.39 22.19
CA SER A 27 -16.31 -21.85 23.07
C SER A 27 -16.78 -21.81 24.52
N LEU A 28 -16.83 -22.98 25.17
CA LEU A 28 -17.02 -23.10 26.61
C LEU A 28 -15.84 -22.48 27.36
N ILE A 29 -16.14 -21.58 28.27
CA ILE A 29 -15.21 -20.97 29.22
C ILE A 29 -15.06 -21.94 30.40
N CYS A 30 -13.89 -22.56 30.53
CA CYS A 30 -13.50 -23.26 31.76
C CYS A 30 -12.93 -22.23 32.74
N ILE A 31 -13.69 -21.96 33.80
CA ILE A 31 -13.28 -21.22 34.98
C ILE A 31 -12.36 -22.13 35.79
N GLY A 32 -11.08 -21.76 35.92
CA GLY A 32 -10.12 -22.40 36.80
C GLY A 32 -9.56 -21.37 37.78
N LEU A 33 -10.03 -21.43 39.03
CA LEU A 33 -9.50 -20.71 40.18
C LEU A 33 -8.07 -21.18 40.52
N GLY A 34 -7.26 -20.23 40.96
CA GLY A 34 -6.32 -20.46 42.07
C GLY A 34 -4.83 -20.50 41.70
N ALA A 35 -4.10 -19.44 42.07
CA ALA A 35 -3.09 -19.50 43.13
C ALA A 35 -2.28 -18.20 43.14
N THR A 36 -2.42 -17.48 44.24
CA THR A 36 -1.64 -16.33 44.69
C THR A 36 -0.13 -16.61 44.75
N PHE A 37 0.68 -15.73 44.17
CA PHE A 37 2.04 -15.47 44.66
C PHE A 37 2.28 -13.96 44.72
N LEU A 38 2.38 -13.47 45.96
CA LEU A 38 2.73 -12.11 46.33
C LEU A 38 4.24 -11.92 46.12
N LEU A 39 4.63 -10.92 45.33
CA LEU A 39 5.92 -10.26 45.47
C LEU A 39 5.68 -8.76 45.59
N VAL A 40 5.69 -8.33 46.86
CA VAL A 40 5.75 -6.95 47.32
C VAL A 40 7.10 -6.38 46.92
N SER A 41 7.12 -5.38 46.03
CA SER A 41 8.29 -4.53 45.81
C SER A 41 8.02 -3.18 46.45
N CYS A 42 8.72 -2.93 47.55
CA CYS A 42 8.65 -1.69 48.31
C CYS A 42 9.82 -0.79 47.86
N ALA A 43 9.54 0.21 47.02
CA ALA A 43 10.50 1.27 46.73
C ALA A 43 10.03 2.54 47.45
N THR A 44 10.54 2.70 48.67
CA THR A 44 10.39 3.90 49.49
C THR A 44 11.12 5.08 48.86
N VAL A 45 10.38 6.10 48.45
CA VAL A 45 10.92 7.42 48.07
C VAL A 45 10.96 8.28 49.33
N PRO A 46 12.14 8.71 49.83
CA PRO A 46 12.21 9.61 50.96
C PRO A 46 11.98 11.07 50.52
N GLY A 47 11.00 11.70 51.17
CA GLY A 47 11.18 12.98 51.85
C GLY A 47 11.42 14.24 51.01
N SER A 48 10.35 14.99 50.79
CA SER A 48 10.38 16.41 50.49
C SER A 48 10.96 17.22 51.67
N ARG A 49 11.89 18.12 51.38
CA ARG A 49 12.25 19.26 52.25
C ARG A 49 12.09 20.56 51.45
N PRO A 50 11.25 21.52 51.90
CA PRO A 50 11.28 22.86 51.36
C PRO A 50 12.37 23.64 52.10
N LEU A 51 13.31 24.22 51.36
CA LEU A 51 14.19 25.25 51.88
C LEU A 51 14.05 26.49 50.99
N ALA A 52 13.64 27.55 51.66
CA ALA A 52 13.43 28.88 51.13
C ALA A 52 14.74 29.51 50.62
N GLY A 53 14.58 30.40 49.64
CA GLY A 53 15.43 31.57 49.45
C GLY A 53 16.72 31.37 48.64
N SER A 54 16.70 31.85 47.39
CA SER A 54 17.55 32.97 46.99
C SER A 54 17.22 33.35 45.54
N VAL A 55 16.83 34.61 45.33
CA VAL A 55 16.71 35.22 44.01
C VAL A 55 18.13 35.42 43.48
N ALA A 56 18.52 34.62 42.49
CA ALA A 56 19.72 34.85 41.71
C ALA A 56 19.30 35.20 40.28
N THR A 57 19.46 36.48 39.93
CA THR A 57 19.24 37.03 38.61
C THR A 57 20.21 36.37 37.62
N ALA A 58 19.70 35.52 36.72
CA ALA A 58 20.47 34.99 35.60
C ALA A 58 20.61 36.07 34.52
N PRO A 59 21.79 36.20 33.86
CA PRO A 59 21.94 37.06 32.69
C PRO A 59 21.11 36.49 31.52
N PRO A 60 20.68 37.33 30.56
CA PRO A 60 19.88 36.86 29.44
C PRO A 60 20.68 35.85 28.62
N ALA A 61 20.18 34.62 28.56
CA ALA A 61 20.65 33.60 27.65
C ALA A 61 20.55 34.16 26.22
N GLY A 62 21.70 34.22 25.55
CA GLY A 62 21.77 34.55 24.14
C GLY A 62 20.80 33.66 23.36
N VAL A 63 20.03 34.29 22.49
CA VAL A 63 19.15 33.64 21.52
C VAL A 63 20.01 32.71 20.68
N GLY A 64 19.95 31.41 20.97
CA GLY A 64 20.47 30.40 20.06
C GLY A 64 19.68 30.49 18.75
N PRO A 65 20.32 30.35 17.57
CA PRO A 65 19.59 30.34 16.33
C PRO A 65 18.60 29.18 16.36
N GLU A 66 17.33 29.52 16.20
CA GLU A 66 16.25 28.58 15.99
C GLU A 66 16.61 27.67 14.82
N SER A 67 16.85 26.40 15.11
CA SER A 67 17.11 25.38 14.11
C SER A 67 15.94 25.34 13.15
N ALA A 68 16.15 25.84 11.93
CA ALA A 68 15.18 25.79 10.85
C ALA A 68 14.67 24.33 10.67
N PRO A 69 13.38 24.14 10.38
CA PRO A 69 12.85 22.80 10.13
C PRO A 69 13.57 22.17 8.93
N THR A 70 14.10 20.97 9.15
CA THR A 70 14.74 20.18 8.11
C THR A 70 13.75 19.98 6.95
N PRO A 71 14.12 20.33 5.70
CA PRO A 71 13.25 20.08 4.56
C PRO A 71 12.95 18.57 4.45
N PRO A 72 11.73 18.19 4.03
CA PRO A 72 11.38 16.78 3.88
C PRO A 72 12.40 16.12 2.94
N SER A 73 12.89 14.94 3.32
CA SER A 73 13.78 14.14 2.48
C SER A 73 13.21 14.03 1.08
N VAL A 74 13.79 14.76 0.14
CA VAL A 74 13.55 14.58 -1.28
C VAL A 74 13.91 13.13 -1.60
N LEU A 75 12.97 12.40 -2.19
CA LEU A 75 13.24 11.07 -2.69
C LEU A 75 14.32 11.24 -3.77
N SER A 76 15.57 10.86 -3.48
CA SER A 76 16.64 10.96 -4.47
C SER A 76 16.49 9.82 -5.47
N ALA A 77 16.51 10.16 -6.76
CA ALA A 77 16.56 9.21 -7.85
C ALA A 77 17.78 8.25 -7.68
N PRO A 78 17.64 6.92 -7.86
CA PRO A 78 18.79 6.01 -7.95
C PRO A 78 19.78 6.43 -9.04
N ASP A 79 21.04 6.00 -8.88
CA ASP A 79 22.10 6.27 -9.85
C ASP A 79 21.72 5.70 -11.23
N ARG A 80 21.79 6.56 -12.24
CA ARG A 80 21.47 6.25 -13.65
C ARG A 80 22.32 5.11 -14.21
N GLN A 81 23.50 4.87 -13.64
CA GLN A 81 24.38 3.75 -14.00
C GLN A 81 23.73 2.37 -13.76
N GLN A 82 22.84 2.27 -12.77
CA GLN A 82 22.21 0.99 -12.41
C GLN A 82 21.06 0.61 -13.37
N TYR A 83 20.47 1.59 -14.08
CA TYR A 83 19.32 1.38 -14.97
C TYR A 83 19.45 2.24 -16.24
N PRO A 84 20.29 1.85 -17.22
CA PRO A 84 20.62 2.70 -18.38
C PRO A 84 19.44 2.99 -19.31
N LEU A 85 18.40 2.14 -19.25
CA LEU A 85 17.17 2.27 -20.03
C LEU A 85 16.07 3.11 -19.34
N LEU A 86 16.33 3.60 -18.13
CA LEU A 86 15.39 4.45 -17.39
C LEU A 86 15.89 5.89 -17.34
N ARG A 87 15.02 6.82 -17.71
CA ARG A 87 15.28 8.27 -17.65
C ARG A 87 14.36 8.90 -16.61
N PRO A 88 14.85 9.75 -15.69
CA PRO A 88 13.98 10.48 -14.78
C PRO A 88 12.95 11.29 -15.57
N ALA A 89 11.70 11.30 -15.12
CA ALA A 89 10.62 12.08 -15.71
C ALA A 89 9.89 12.89 -14.63
N ALA A 90 9.09 13.87 -15.04
CA ALA A 90 8.18 14.58 -14.14
C ALA A 90 6.73 14.07 -14.30
N TRP A 91 5.93 14.18 -13.24
CA TRP A 91 4.50 13.80 -13.28
C TRP A 91 3.70 14.52 -14.38
N ARG A 92 4.02 15.79 -14.66
CA ARG A 92 3.42 16.58 -15.74
C ARG A 92 3.73 16.05 -17.15
N GLU A 93 4.77 15.22 -17.28
CA GLU A 93 5.19 14.62 -18.56
C GLU A 93 4.45 13.32 -18.84
N LEU A 94 3.71 12.75 -17.87
CA LEU A 94 2.85 11.58 -18.10
C LEU A 94 1.54 12.02 -18.78
N PRO A 95 1.29 11.60 -20.03
CA PRO A 95 0.05 11.94 -20.72
C PRO A 95 -1.17 11.43 -19.96
N GLY A 96 -2.18 12.29 -19.77
CA GLY A 96 -3.43 11.93 -19.10
C GLY A 96 -3.34 11.86 -17.57
N TRP A 97 -2.15 12.01 -16.95
CA TRP A 97 -1.99 11.86 -15.50
C TRP A 97 -3.03 12.67 -14.72
N SER A 98 -3.10 13.99 -14.94
CA SER A 98 -3.99 14.90 -14.19
C SER A 98 -5.48 14.57 -14.33
N GLY A 99 -5.89 13.95 -15.43
CA GLY A 99 -7.29 13.60 -15.71
C GLY A 99 -7.67 12.17 -15.35
N ASP A 100 -6.71 11.31 -15.02
CA ASP A 100 -6.97 9.89 -14.72
C ASP A 100 -7.74 9.71 -13.39
N ASP A 101 -8.63 8.72 -13.36
CA ASP A 101 -9.38 8.34 -12.17
C ASP A 101 -8.63 7.25 -11.38
N LEU A 102 -7.68 7.69 -10.56
CA LEU A 102 -6.78 6.81 -9.82
C LEU A 102 -7.49 5.93 -8.78
N ARG A 103 -8.78 6.17 -8.49
CA ARG A 103 -9.58 5.28 -7.63
C ARG A 103 -9.69 3.88 -8.23
N GLN A 104 -9.63 3.75 -9.56
CA GLN A 104 -9.68 2.46 -10.26
C GLN A 104 -8.39 1.63 -10.04
N ALA A 105 -7.23 2.29 -9.92
CA ALA A 105 -5.95 1.64 -9.69
C ALA A 105 -5.67 1.36 -8.19
N TRP A 106 -6.28 2.14 -7.29
CA TRP A 106 -5.98 2.10 -5.85
C TRP A 106 -6.13 0.70 -5.20
N PRO A 107 -7.20 -0.09 -5.45
CA PRO A 107 -7.32 -1.42 -4.86
C PRO A 107 -6.19 -2.37 -5.26
N ALA A 108 -5.71 -2.29 -6.51
CA ALA A 108 -4.59 -3.09 -7.00
C ALA A 108 -3.26 -2.70 -6.33
N TRP A 109 -3.07 -1.40 -6.08
CA TRP A 109 -1.92 -0.91 -5.31
C TRP A 109 -1.93 -1.43 -3.86
N LEU A 110 -3.07 -1.34 -3.16
CA LEU A 110 -3.21 -1.88 -1.80
C LEU A 110 -2.98 -3.40 -1.74
N GLN A 111 -3.46 -4.13 -2.75
CA GLN A 111 -3.19 -5.57 -2.87
C GLN A 111 -1.70 -5.85 -3.04
N SER A 112 -1.01 -5.09 -3.90
CA SER A 112 0.46 -5.19 -4.07
C SER A 112 1.22 -4.95 -2.77
N CYS A 113 0.78 -3.96 -1.97
CA CYS A 113 1.38 -3.67 -0.67
C CYS A 113 1.29 -4.82 0.36
N ARG A 114 0.45 -5.83 0.16
CA ARG A 114 0.45 -7.04 1.02
C ARG A 114 1.80 -7.75 0.98
N ALA A 115 2.40 -7.90 -0.20
CA ALA A 115 3.72 -8.52 -0.36
C ALA A 115 4.86 -7.49 -0.33
N LEU A 116 4.67 -6.30 -0.93
CA LEU A 116 5.75 -5.32 -1.05
C LEU A 116 6.25 -4.79 0.31
N ARG A 117 5.40 -4.74 1.34
CA ARG A 117 5.82 -4.29 2.69
C ARG A 117 6.98 -5.10 3.28
N GLU A 118 7.19 -6.33 2.82
CA GLU A 118 8.26 -7.21 3.29
C GLU A 118 9.57 -6.98 2.53
N LYS A 119 9.54 -6.21 1.43
CA LYS A 119 10.71 -5.91 0.61
C LYS A 119 11.39 -4.61 1.07
N PRO A 120 12.74 -4.58 1.18
CA PRO A 120 13.48 -3.35 1.44
C PRO A 120 13.14 -2.24 0.44
N GLY A 121 12.96 -1.02 0.95
CA GLY A 121 12.66 0.17 0.15
C GLY A 121 11.17 0.43 -0.07
N TRP A 122 10.29 -0.52 0.22
CA TRP A 122 8.84 -0.38 -0.01
C TRP A 122 8.02 -0.09 1.24
N GLN A 123 8.60 -0.29 2.44
CA GLN A 123 7.90 -0.15 3.71
C GLN A 123 7.24 1.22 3.85
N ARG A 124 7.98 2.29 3.56
CA ARG A 124 7.50 3.67 3.73
C ARG A 124 6.28 3.96 2.84
N ALA A 125 6.37 3.63 1.55
CA ALA A 125 5.28 3.85 0.61
C ALA A 125 4.04 3.03 1.02
N CYS A 126 4.20 1.75 1.36
CA CYS A 126 3.08 0.90 1.75
C CYS A 126 2.46 1.25 3.11
N GLN A 127 3.25 1.75 4.07
CA GLN A 127 2.73 2.25 5.34
C GLN A 127 1.91 3.54 5.12
N ALA A 128 2.42 4.47 4.32
CA ALA A 128 1.71 5.71 4.02
C ALA A 128 0.38 5.47 3.28
N ALA A 129 0.31 4.44 2.42
CA ALA A 129 -0.92 4.08 1.71
C ALA A 129 -2.08 3.74 2.65
N ALA A 130 -1.80 3.25 3.87
CA ALA A 130 -2.84 2.87 4.83
C ALA A 130 -3.64 4.07 5.37
N ALA A 131 -3.12 5.29 5.25
CA ALA A 131 -3.74 6.51 5.75
C ALA A 131 -4.54 7.30 4.69
N VAL A 132 -4.51 6.86 3.42
CA VAL A 132 -5.16 7.57 2.31
C VAL A 132 -6.62 7.14 2.19
N ASP A 133 -7.56 8.09 2.07
CA ASP A 133 -8.95 7.78 1.70
C ASP A 133 -9.00 7.34 0.24
N GLY A 134 -9.22 6.04 0.01
CA GLY A 134 -9.29 5.46 -1.33
C GLY A 134 -10.47 5.94 -2.20
N ARG A 135 -11.36 6.78 -1.66
CA ARG A 135 -12.46 7.40 -2.41
C ARG A 135 -12.13 8.82 -2.88
N ASP A 136 -11.06 9.41 -2.35
CA ASP A 136 -10.60 10.76 -2.69
C ASP A 136 -9.51 10.67 -3.77
N PRO A 137 -9.82 11.03 -5.04
CA PRO A 137 -8.86 10.95 -6.13
C PRO A 137 -7.68 11.94 -5.96
N LEU A 138 -7.88 13.06 -5.26
CA LEU A 138 -6.79 14.03 -5.01
C LEU A 138 -5.82 13.51 -3.95
N ALA A 139 -6.34 12.87 -2.89
CA ALA A 139 -5.50 12.22 -1.88
C ALA A 139 -4.67 11.07 -2.48
N ILE A 140 -5.27 10.25 -3.35
CA ILE A 140 -4.57 9.17 -4.05
C ILE A 140 -3.48 9.73 -4.99
N ARG A 141 -3.78 10.80 -5.73
CA ARG A 141 -2.80 11.47 -6.60
C ARG A 141 -1.62 12.01 -5.80
N ALA A 142 -1.90 12.77 -4.74
CA ALA A 142 -0.88 13.32 -3.86
C ALA A 142 -0.01 12.23 -3.24
N TYR A 143 -0.60 11.07 -2.91
CA TYR A 143 0.16 9.92 -2.43
C TYR A 143 1.20 9.46 -3.47
N PHE A 144 0.80 9.23 -4.73
CA PHE A 144 1.75 8.79 -5.74
C PHE A 144 2.86 9.83 -5.98
N GLU A 145 2.48 11.11 -6.05
CA GLU A 145 3.42 12.21 -6.29
C GLU A 145 4.44 12.38 -5.16
N ASN A 146 4.05 12.11 -3.90
CA ASN A 146 4.93 12.23 -2.74
C ASN A 146 5.80 10.99 -2.47
N HIS A 147 5.38 9.82 -2.94
CA HIS A 147 6.04 8.54 -2.61
C HIS A 147 6.77 7.89 -3.79
N PHE A 148 6.56 8.38 -5.01
CA PHE A 148 7.17 7.81 -6.21
C PHE A 148 7.72 8.91 -7.13
N LEU A 149 8.77 8.52 -7.85
CA LEU A 149 9.30 9.29 -8.97
C LEU A 149 8.97 8.54 -10.26
N PRO A 150 8.41 9.21 -11.29
CA PRO A 150 8.22 8.59 -12.57
C PRO A 150 9.56 8.46 -13.30
N TRP A 151 9.71 7.35 -14.02
CA TRP A 151 10.84 7.07 -14.90
C TRP A 151 10.32 6.67 -16.27
N GLN A 152 10.75 7.38 -17.31
CA GLN A 152 10.48 7.00 -18.69
C GLN A 152 11.37 5.82 -19.06
N ALA A 153 10.76 4.71 -19.47
CA ALA A 153 11.48 3.58 -20.02
C ALA A 153 11.77 3.80 -21.52
N THR A 154 12.98 3.46 -21.95
CA THR A 154 13.39 3.46 -23.36
C THR A 154 13.92 2.10 -23.77
N ASN A 155 13.81 1.78 -25.06
CA ASN A 155 14.38 0.57 -25.66
C ASN A 155 15.90 0.71 -25.84
N SER A 156 16.58 -0.40 -26.14
CA SER A 156 18.04 -0.43 -26.36
C SER A 156 18.49 0.37 -27.58
N ASP A 157 17.61 0.58 -28.56
CA ASP A 157 17.84 1.44 -29.72
C ASP A 157 17.54 2.92 -29.45
N GLY A 158 17.11 3.25 -28.22
CA GLY A 158 16.79 4.59 -27.78
C GLY A 158 15.36 5.04 -28.07
N SER A 159 14.53 4.23 -28.73
CA SER A 159 13.11 4.52 -28.93
C SER A 159 12.32 4.40 -27.62
N ASP A 160 11.16 5.06 -27.54
CA ASP A 160 10.28 5.06 -26.36
C ASP A 160 8.87 4.49 -26.65
N ALA A 161 8.67 3.99 -27.87
CA ALA A 161 7.46 3.28 -28.26
C ALA A 161 7.59 1.78 -27.99
N GLY A 162 6.49 1.16 -27.56
CA GLY A 162 6.40 -0.27 -27.36
C GLY A 162 4.99 -0.79 -27.66
N THR A 163 4.85 -2.12 -27.73
CA THR A 163 3.57 -2.77 -28.01
C THR A 163 2.89 -3.19 -26.72
N VAL A 164 1.66 -2.72 -26.51
CA VAL A 164 0.79 -3.22 -25.43
C VAL A 164 -0.04 -4.38 -25.95
N THR A 165 0.03 -5.52 -25.27
CA THR A 165 -0.79 -6.71 -25.55
C THR A 165 -1.68 -7.03 -24.35
N GLY A 166 -2.70 -7.87 -24.55
CA GLY A 166 -3.65 -8.27 -23.49
C GLY A 166 -3.56 -9.76 -23.19
N TYR A 167 -3.66 -10.11 -21.91
CA TYR A 167 -3.90 -11.47 -21.44
C TYR A 167 -5.13 -11.48 -20.51
N PHE A 168 -5.76 -12.64 -20.36
CA PHE A 168 -6.88 -12.82 -19.44
C PHE A 168 -6.80 -14.19 -18.76
N GLU A 169 -7.53 -14.33 -17.65
CA GLU A 169 -7.70 -15.62 -16.97
C GLU A 169 -8.97 -16.30 -17.52
N PRO A 170 -8.84 -17.42 -18.27
CA PRO A 170 -10.00 -18.08 -18.83
C PRO A 170 -10.81 -18.80 -17.76
N ILE A 171 -12.13 -18.65 -17.82
CA ILE A 171 -13.05 -19.38 -16.95
C ILE A 171 -13.45 -20.68 -17.66
N ILE A 172 -12.93 -21.80 -17.16
CA ILE A 172 -13.23 -23.14 -17.67
C ILE A 172 -14.16 -23.90 -16.72
N ARG A 173 -15.16 -24.57 -17.27
CA ARG A 173 -16.02 -25.49 -16.50
C ARG A 173 -15.29 -26.82 -16.35
N GLY A 174 -15.01 -27.21 -15.11
CA GLY A 174 -14.29 -28.44 -14.81
C GLY A 174 -14.84 -29.15 -13.58
N ASP A 175 -14.27 -30.31 -13.29
CA ASP A 175 -14.55 -31.11 -12.11
C ASP A 175 -13.22 -31.70 -11.60
N ARG A 176 -13.12 -31.89 -10.28
CA ARG A 176 -11.95 -32.54 -9.65
C ARG A 176 -11.92 -34.04 -9.91
N VAL A 177 -13.05 -34.65 -10.27
CA VAL A 177 -13.16 -36.06 -10.66
C VAL A 177 -13.52 -36.15 -12.14
N ARG A 178 -12.97 -37.14 -12.85
CA ARG A 178 -13.31 -37.39 -14.25
C ARG A 178 -14.81 -37.70 -14.37
N THR A 179 -15.51 -36.92 -15.20
CA THR A 179 -16.92 -37.16 -15.56
C THR A 179 -17.07 -37.26 -17.07
N GLU A 180 -18.27 -37.53 -17.58
CA GLU A 180 -18.52 -37.43 -19.01
C GLU A 180 -18.26 -36.02 -19.56
N ARG A 181 -18.43 -34.95 -18.77
CA ARG A 181 -18.20 -33.57 -19.22
C ARG A 181 -16.77 -33.09 -18.95
N ALA A 182 -16.19 -33.46 -17.82
CA ALA A 182 -14.81 -33.14 -17.43
C ALA A 182 -13.87 -34.33 -17.75
N ARG A 183 -13.51 -34.49 -19.03
CA ARG A 183 -12.72 -35.65 -19.52
C ARG A 183 -11.23 -35.37 -19.75
N TYR A 184 -10.82 -34.11 -19.76
CA TYR A 184 -9.44 -33.69 -20.04
C TYR A 184 -8.74 -33.29 -18.74
N PRO A 185 -7.67 -33.99 -18.33
CA PRO A 185 -6.97 -33.69 -17.08
C PRO A 185 -6.16 -32.40 -17.17
N ILE A 186 -6.06 -31.68 -16.05
CA ILE A 186 -5.12 -30.58 -15.84
C ILE A 186 -4.03 -31.10 -14.90
N TYR A 187 -2.80 -31.21 -15.40
CA TYR A 187 -1.66 -31.67 -14.62
C TYR A 187 -1.03 -30.51 -13.85
N ALA A 188 -0.53 -30.79 -12.64
CA ALA A 188 0.32 -29.84 -11.92
C ALA A 188 1.64 -29.64 -12.68
N GLN A 189 2.21 -28.45 -12.53
CA GLN A 189 3.56 -28.13 -13.02
C GLN A 189 4.60 -28.37 -11.93
#